data_AF-A0A315DL88-F1
#
_entry.id   AF-A0A315DL88-F1
#
_cell.length_a   1.000
_cell.length_b   1.000
_cell.length_c   1.000
_cell.angle_alpha   90.00
_cell.angle_beta   90.00
_cell.angle_gamma   90.00
#
_symmetry.space_group_name_H-M   'P 1'
#
loop_
_entity.id
_entity.type
_entity.pdbx_description
1 polymer ?
#
loop_
_entity_poly.entity_id
_entity_poly.type
_entity_poly.pdbx_seq_one_letter_code
_entity_poly.pdbx_strand_id
1 'polypeptide(L)'
;MNSTATPTQNLMAKIITFLFVWCWSWHTATQAMTLERVGNDLYATGPTVSQDFLNFKHALAPGDIERLILVNGPGGDLWTGMQVARMVQSAQIKTIVSGHCMSACSLIFMAGRERAFGSGHLPRVTMVGIHGAHSKDTKTVNPAAMPQMYALYKQQMGDKFDSQVIQQALYDIQEAYGFLRIREIQRNQDKDRTPWFCPTGQTPISECSTHPGKDAFTLGVVTQLETETLTLPDSMQIKPTFFGRPLAAPSHDLQERAAAFIQNMCADQRLCKTIGGRVMQTYLASNAHKSLAVGWGKQGYGYRYGADDPGTAMLQALYQCNHARNNPKLCRLIHVNDHEVLTFYDEVQHQVPTLLQDLKVPSAVMAQQERDEPGAHTPNRLRTTHLTGMTPKALEGIRRMDTPDLTWALKQSDRPVVIDVGAAGPMIPGALNFIHGGLAFEDEKKDAAFEARFRQMLQIAAPDPHQPVVFYCASAECWLSVNAAMRAQKIGYTQIMWYRGGAAAWLQSGLPTHHRVPVAILN
;
A
#
# COMPACT_ATOMS: atom_id res chain seq x y z
N MET A 1 78.96 -29.07 -1.90
CA MET A 1 79.15 -27.66 -1.54
C MET A 1 79.17 -26.84 -2.82
N ASN A 2 78.29 -25.84 -2.86
CA ASN A 2 78.19 -24.66 -3.73
C ASN A 2 78.27 -24.82 -5.26
N SER A 3 77.13 -24.55 -5.91
CA SER A 3 77.12 -23.64 -7.06
C SER A 3 75.74 -23.01 -7.22
N THR A 4 75.71 -21.68 -7.15
CA THR A 4 74.55 -20.80 -7.31
C THR A 4 74.35 -20.36 -8.77
N ALA A 5 73.06 -20.24 -9.13
CA ALA A 5 72.44 -19.27 -10.05
C ALA A 5 72.49 -19.48 -11.59
N THR A 6 71.39 -20.04 -12.13
CA THR A 6 70.35 -19.48 -13.07
C THR A 6 70.74 -18.55 -14.24
N PRO A 7 69.90 -18.34 -15.31
CA PRO A 7 68.45 -18.63 -15.51
C PRO A 7 68.15 -19.30 -16.89
N THR A 8 66.97 -19.74 -17.32
CA THR A 8 65.69 -19.02 -17.59
C THR A 8 64.61 -20.02 -18.02
N GLN A 9 63.34 -19.55 -17.96
CA GLN A 9 62.12 -20.04 -18.62
C GLN A 9 61.49 -21.33 -18.09
N ASN A 10 60.28 -21.20 -17.53
CA ASN A 10 59.21 -22.14 -17.86
C ASN A 10 57.82 -21.49 -17.84
N LEU A 11 57.15 -21.69 -18.97
CA LEU A 11 55.79 -21.34 -19.30
C LEU A 11 54.87 -22.47 -18.79
N MET A 12 53.63 -22.09 -18.45
CA MET A 12 52.44 -22.94 -18.26
C MET A 12 52.32 -23.78 -16.98
N ALA A 13 51.41 -23.32 -16.10
CA ALA A 13 50.43 -24.21 -15.47
C ALA A 13 49.13 -23.44 -15.23
N LYS A 14 48.04 -23.90 -15.85
CA LYS A 14 46.67 -23.42 -15.71
C LYS A 14 46.18 -23.69 -14.28
N ILE A 15 45.66 -22.68 -13.59
CA ILE A 15 44.82 -22.85 -12.41
C ILE A 15 43.41 -22.38 -12.78
N ILE A 16 42.49 -23.33 -12.87
CA ILE A 16 41.05 -23.09 -12.96
C ILE A 16 40.59 -22.84 -11.52
N THR A 17 40.40 -21.58 -11.16
CA THR A 17 39.76 -21.19 -9.90
C THR A 17 38.25 -21.17 -10.13
N PHE A 18 37.54 -22.20 -9.65
CA PHE A 18 36.09 -22.18 -9.51
C PHE A 18 35.70 -21.09 -8.50
N LEU A 19 35.26 -19.94 -9.00
CA LEU A 19 34.57 -18.94 -8.19
C LEU A 19 33.15 -19.43 -7.93
N PHE A 20 32.93 -19.93 -6.71
CA PHE A 20 31.59 -20.12 -6.15
C PHE A 20 30.88 -18.76 -6.12
N VAL A 21 30.06 -18.49 -7.13
CA VAL A 21 29.09 -17.40 -7.11
C VAL A 21 28.01 -17.82 -6.12
N TRP A 22 28.14 -17.36 -4.88
CA TRP A 22 27.06 -17.37 -3.90
C TRP A 22 25.96 -16.41 -4.40
N CYS A 23 25.06 -16.96 -5.19
CA CYS A 23 23.82 -16.31 -5.58
C CYS A 23 22.93 -16.24 -4.33
N TRP A 24 23.09 -15.18 -3.53
CA TRP A 24 22.12 -14.82 -2.49
C TRP A 24 20.88 -14.28 -3.19
N SER A 25 20.06 -15.20 -3.69
CA SER A 25 18.70 -14.89 -4.06
C SER A 25 17.95 -14.59 -2.76
N TRP A 26 17.74 -13.31 -2.49
CA TRP A 26 16.86 -12.83 -1.42
C TRP A 26 15.42 -13.27 -1.75
N HIS A 27 15.11 -14.52 -1.46
CA HIS A 27 13.75 -14.98 -1.34
C HIS A 27 13.26 -14.44 0.00
N THR A 28 12.49 -13.36 -0.03
CA THR A 28 11.70 -12.97 1.13
C THR A 28 10.71 -14.10 1.39
N ALA A 29 11.07 -15.04 2.25
CA ALA A 29 10.17 -16.09 2.68
C ALA A 29 8.93 -15.40 3.27
N THR A 30 7.76 -15.66 2.70
CA THR A 30 6.50 -15.20 3.27
C THR A 30 6.39 -15.77 4.68
N GLN A 31 6.38 -14.90 5.68
CA GLN A 31 6.32 -15.29 7.09
C GLN A 31 4.98 -15.98 7.38
N ALA A 32 5.02 -17.00 8.24
CA ALA A 32 3.85 -17.72 8.70
C ALA A 32 2.89 -16.83 9.51
N MET A 33 1.67 -17.30 9.76
CA MET A 33 0.75 -16.57 10.62
C MET A 33 1.38 -16.36 12.00
N THR A 34 1.25 -15.14 12.51
CA THR A 34 1.56 -14.83 13.90
C THR A 34 0.41 -15.33 14.76
N LEU A 35 0.70 -16.28 15.66
CA LEU A 35 -0.25 -16.80 16.63
C LEU A 35 0.06 -16.23 18.01
N GLU A 36 -0.96 -15.70 18.68
CA GLU A 36 -0.84 -15.18 20.04
C GLU A 36 -1.99 -15.71 20.91
N ARG A 37 -1.65 -16.27 22.07
CA ARG A 37 -2.64 -16.78 23.02
C ARG A 37 -2.88 -15.76 24.12
N VAL A 38 -4.15 -15.42 24.35
CA VAL A 38 -4.60 -14.55 25.46
C VAL A 38 -5.71 -15.27 26.21
N GLY A 39 -5.39 -15.87 27.35
CA GLY A 39 -6.34 -16.75 28.06
C GLY A 39 -6.72 -17.97 27.20
N ASN A 40 -8.03 -18.15 26.98
CA ASN A 40 -8.59 -19.24 26.14
C ASN A 40 -8.81 -18.81 24.68
N ASP A 41 -8.36 -17.61 24.32
CA ASP A 41 -8.41 -17.10 22.96
C ASP A 41 -7.09 -17.32 22.24
N LEU A 42 -7.17 -17.83 21.02
CA LEU A 42 -6.05 -17.88 20.09
C LEU A 42 -6.28 -16.83 19.00
N TYR A 43 -5.43 -15.81 18.97
CA TYR A 43 -5.42 -14.80 17.92
C TYR A 43 -4.47 -15.24 16.81
N ALA A 44 -4.84 -14.98 15.55
CA ALA A 44 -4.05 -15.33 14.38
C ALA A 44 -4.11 -14.24 13.31
N THR A 45 -2.95 -13.77 12.83
CA THR A 45 -2.85 -12.78 11.76
C THR A 45 -1.76 -13.13 10.75
N GLY A 46 -1.88 -12.64 9.51
CA GLY A 46 -0.92 -12.89 8.44
C GLY A 46 -1.36 -13.96 7.43
N PRO A 47 -0.52 -14.23 6.41
CA PRO A 47 -0.85 -15.16 5.34
C PRO A 47 -0.78 -16.62 5.83
N THR A 48 -1.65 -17.46 5.30
CA THR A 48 -1.62 -18.90 5.55
C THR A 48 -0.56 -19.57 4.67
N VAL A 49 0.46 -20.18 5.27
CA VAL A 49 1.57 -20.86 4.59
C VAL A 49 1.83 -22.23 5.20
N SER A 50 2.61 -23.07 4.54
CA SER A 50 2.82 -24.48 4.95
C SER A 50 3.25 -24.68 6.40
N GLN A 51 4.00 -23.74 6.98
CA GLN A 51 4.44 -23.76 8.38
C GLN A 51 3.27 -23.67 9.38
N ASP A 52 2.15 -23.05 8.98
CA ASP A 52 0.99 -22.86 9.87
C ASP A 52 0.33 -24.19 10.25
N PHE A 53 0.48 -25.24 9.44
CA PHE A 53 0.00 -26.57 9.80
C PHE A 53 0.55 -27.02 11.17
N LEU A 54 1.86 -26.89 11.37
CA LEU A 54 2.49 -27.27 12.63
C LEU A 54 2.19 -26.26 13.74
N ASN A 55 2.18 -24.97 13.42
CA ASN A 55 1.90 -23.91 14.39
C ASN A 55 0.51 -24.07 15.02
N PHE A 56 -0.53 -24.27 14.20
CA PHE A 56 -1.89 -24.51 14.68
C PHE A 56 -2.02 -25.85 15.40
N LYS A 57 -1.37 -26.91 14.90
CA LYS A 57 -1.37 -28.20 15.59
C LYS A 57 -0.82 -28.07 17.02
N HIS A 58 0.28 -27.35 17.20
CA HIS A 58 0.84 -27.11 18.53
C HIS A 58 -0.05 -26.20 19.38
N ALA A 59 -0.59 -25.13 18.81
CA ALA A 59 -1.42 -24.18 19.55
C ALA A 59 -2.74 -24.80 20.05
N LEU A 60 -3.33 -25.72 19.29
CA LEU A 60 -4.59 -26.39 19.63
C LEU A 60 -4.41 -27.68 20.44
N ALA A 61 -3.18 -28.23 20.51
CA ALA A 61 -2.91 -29.48 21.22
C ALA A 61 -3.34 -29.51 22.70
N PRO A 62 -3.24 -28.41 23.48
CA PRO A 62 -3.69 -28.44 24.89
C PRO A 62 -5.21 -28.61 25.05
N GLY A 63 -6.01 -28.32 24.03
CA GLY A 63 -7.47 -28.52 24.06
C GLY A 63 -8.26 -27.53 24.91
N ASP A 64 -7.64 -26.44 25.35
CA ASP A 64 -8.21 -25.41 26.23
C ASP A 64 -8.52 -24.09 25.51
N ILE A 65 -8.29 -24.02 24.19
CA ILE A 65 -8.71 -22.91 23.35
C ILE A 65 -10.21 -23.00 23.11
N GLU A 66 -10.95 -21.92 23.38
CA GLU A 66 -12.39 -21.83 23.16
C GLU A 66 -12.72 -21.05 21.89
N ARG A 67 -11.89 -20.06 21.54
CA ARG A 67 -12.11 -19.18 20.40
C ARG A 67 -10.84 -18.98 19.59
N LEU A 68 -10.96 -19.07 18.27
CA LEU A 68 -9.95 -18.67 17.30
C LEU A 68 -10.35 -17.33 16.67
N ILE A 69 -9.59 -16.27 16.94
CA ILE A 69 -9.81 -14.93 16.43
C ILE A 69 -8.87 -14.70 15.24
N LEU A 70 -9.43 -14.63 14.04
CA LEU A 70 -8.71 -14.35 12.80
C LEU A 70 -8.70 -12.84 12.55
N VAL A 71 -7.51 -12.25 12.54
CA VAL A 71 -7.28 -10.81 12.42
C VAL A 71 -6.55 -10.50 11.11
N ASN A 72 -7.20 -9.81 10.17
CA ASN A 72 -6.60 -9.42 8.88
C ASN A 72 -5.84 -10.55 8.17
N GLY A 73 -6.53 -11.68 7.93
CA GLY A 73 -5.99 -12.82 7.18
C GLY A 73 -6.20 -12.64 5.68
N PRO A 74 -5.17 -12.39 4.85
CA PRO A 74 -5.30 -12.19 3.41
C PRO A 74 -5.53 -13.50 2.62
N GLY A 75 -5.40 -14.66 3.29
CA GLY A 75 -5.43 -15.98 2.67
C GLY A 75 -4.04 -16.56 2.45
N GLY A 76 -3.92 -17.52 1.53
CA GLY A 76 -2.65 -18.18 1.26
C GLY A 76 -2.83 -19.60 0.71
N ASP A 77 -2.01 -20.52 1.19
CA ASP A 77 -1.97 -21.90 0.72
C ASP A 77 -3.28 -22.66 1.04
N LEU A 78 -3.92 -23.18 0.00
CA LEU A 78 -5.21 -23.87 0.11
C LEU A 78 -5.10 -25.16 0.94
N TRP A 79 -4.04 -25.96 0.71
CA TRP A 79 -3.89 -27.23 1.42
C TRP A 79 -3.76 -27.00 2.93
N THR A 80 -2.92 -26.05 3.32
CA THR A 80 -2.72 -25.65 4.72
C THR A 80 -4.01 -25.09 5.30
N GLY A 81 -4.69 -24.18 4.60
CA GLY A 81 -5.98 -23.63 5.05
C GLY A 81 -7.02 -24.72 5.32
N MET A 82 -7.12 -25.72 4.45
CA MET A 82 -8.01 -26.87 4.64
C MET A 82 -7.58 -27.77 5.82
N GLN A 83 -6.29 -27.97 6.06
CA GLN A 83 -5.85 -28.75 7.23
C GLN A 83 -6.12 -28.01 8.54
N VAL A 84 -5.83 -26.71 8.60
CA VAL A 84 -6.14 -25.89 9.78
C VAL A 84 -7.66 -25.86 10.00
N ALA A 85 -8.46 -25.70 8.95
CA ALA A 85 -9.92 -25.79 9.04
C ALA A 85 -10.39 -27.13 9.65
N ARG A 86 -9.78 -28.27 9.27
CA ARG A 86 -10.09 -29.56 9.89
C ARG A 86 -9.71 -29.61 11.37
N MET A 87 -8.57 -29.05 11.76
CA MET A 87 -8.17 -28.96 13.17
C MET A 87 -9.17 -28.14 13.99
N VAL A 88 -9.60 -26.99 13.47
CA VAL A 88 -10.62 -26.13 14.09
C VAL A 88 -11.94 -26.86 14.24
N GLN A 89 -12.38 -27.59 13.21
CA GLN A 89 -13.57 -28.45 13.30
C GLN A 89 -13.42 -29.52 14.37
N SER A 90 -12.30 -30.23 14.42
CA SER A 90 -12.05 -31.26 15.43
C SER A 90 -12.01 -30.69 16.84
N ALA A 91 -11.50 -29.47 17.01
CA ALA A 91 -11.46 -28.78 18.30
C ALA A 91 -12.83 -28.24 18.75
N GLN A 92 -13.82 -28.16 17.85
CA GLN A 92 -15.18 -27.68 18.16
C GLN A 92 -15.22 -26.25 18.75
N ILE A 93 -14.26 -25.41 18.36
CA ILE A 93 -14.10 -24.05 18.86
C ILE A 93 -14.92 -23.03 18.08
N LYS A 94 -15.16 -21.87 18.70
CA LYS A 94 -15.75 -20.71 18.02
C LYS A 94 -14.69 -20.03 17.15
N THR A 95 -15.07 -19.53 15.98
CA THR A 95 -14.22 -18.66 15.17
C THR A 95 -14.79 -17.26 15.11
N ILE A 96 -13.92 -16.26 15.16
CA ILE A 96 -14.30 -14.85 15.11
C ILE A 96 -13.42 -14.14 14.10
N VAL A 97 -14.00 -13.28 13.26
CA VAL A 97 -13.24 -12.43 12.33
C VAL A 97 -13.26 -10.99 12.79
N SER A 98 -12.08 -10.37 12.87
CA SER A 98 -11.91 -8.93 13.03
C SER A 98 -11.01 -8.37 11.93
N GLY A 99 -11.50 -7.35 11.21
CA GLY A 99 -10.88 -6.95 9.95
C GLY A 99 -11.21 -7.95 8.84
N HIS A 100 -10.32 -8.16 7.89
CA HIS A 100 -10.63 -9.04 6.75
C HIS A 100 -10.18 -10.49 6.99
N CYS A 101 -10.95 -11.44 6.46
CA CYS A 101 -10.60 -12.85 6.41
C CYS A 101 -10.91 -13.40 5.02
N MET A 102 -9.89 -13.43 4.19
CA MET A 102 -9.99 -13.67 2.75
C MET A 102 -9.43 -15.05 2.39
N SER A 103 -10.03 -15.70 1.38
CA SER A 103 -9.49 -16.92 0.77
C SER A 103 -9.22 -18.05 1.78
N ALA A 104 -7.99 -18.53 1.94
CA ALA A 104 -7.68 -19.61 2.88
C ALA A 104 -8.13 -19.29 4.32
N CYS A 105 -8.10 -18.01 4.73
CA CYS A 105 -8.64 -17.58 6.02
C CYS A 105 -10.15 -17.88 6.12
N SER A 106 -10.94 -17.63 5.06
CA SER A 106 -12.39 -17.87 5.10
C SER A 106 -12.70 -19.35 5.30
N LEU A 107 -11.87 -20.27 4.79
CA LEU A 107 -12.02 -21.71 5.05
C LEU A 107 -11.80 -22.04 6.53
N ILE A 108 -10.76 -21.48 7.15
CA ILE A 108 -10.46 -21.65 8.58
C ILE A 108 -11.58 -21.06 9.43
N PHE A 109 -12.07 -19.87 9.09
CA PHE A 109 -13.19 -19.24 9.76
C PHE A 109 -14.45 -20.10 9.69
N MET A 110 -14.81 -20.58 8.49
CA MET A 110 -16.03 -21.38 8.31
C MET A 110 -16.01 -22.71 9.07
N ALA A 111 -14.84 -23.20 9.45
CA ALA A 111 -14.69 -24.42 10.22
C ALA A 111 -15.10 -24.32 11.70
N GLY A 112 -15.29 -23.11 12.24
CA GLY A 112 -15.75 -22.92 13.61
C GLY A 112 -17.15 -23.49 13.85
N ARG A 113 -17.34 -24.09 15.03
CA ARG A 113 -18.67 -24.59 15.47
C ARG A 113 -19.67 -23.46 15.59
N GLU A 114 -19.21 -22.35 16.14
CA GLU A 114 -19.90 -21.06 16.15
C GLU A 114 -19.03 -20.05 15.41
N ARG A 115 -19.67 -19.07 14.76
CA ARG A 115 -19.01 -18.12 13.88
C ARG A 115 -19.58 -16.73 14.08
N ALA A 116 -18.72 -15.76 14.40
CA ALA A 116 -19.12 -14.38 14.66
C ALA A 116 -18.15 -13.37 14.04
N PHE A 117 -18.59 -12.12 13.94
CA PHE A 117 -17.68 -10.99 13.71
C PHE A 117 -17.23 -10.39 15.04
N GLY A 118 -16.10 -9.67 15.02
CA GLY A 118 -15.46 -9.09 16.21
C GLY A 118 -15.14 -7.60 16.07
N SER A 119 -15.21 -6.85 17.18
CA SER A 119 -15.14 -5.38 17.20
C SER A 119 -13.75 -4.76 17.06
N GLY A 120 -12.69 -5.56 16.97
CA GLY A 120 -11.29 -5.07 16.90
C GLY A 120 -10.95 -4.20 15.69
N HIS A 121 -11.83 -4.14 14.68
CA HIS A 121 -11.71 -3.29 13.50
C HIS A 121 -13.06 -2.62 13.16
N LEU A 122 -13.01 -1.61 12.29
CA LEU A 122 -14.21 -0.94 11.78
C LEU A 122 -15.13 -1.92 11.03
N PRO A 123 -16.45 -1.76 11.12
CA PRO A 123 -17.39 -2.74 10.60
C PRO A 123 -17.34 -2.90 9.08
N ARG A 124 -17.10 -1.83 8.33
CA ARG A 124 -17.01 -1.88 6.86
C ARG A 124 -15.75 -2.54 6.30
N VAL A 125 -14.68 -2.65 7.10
CA VAL A 125 -13.48 -3.43 6.76
C VAL A 125 -13.52 -4.83 7.38
N THR A 126 -14.46 -5.08 8.29
CA THR A 126 -14.65 -6.40 8.90
C THR A 126 -15.49 -7.26 7.97
N MET A 127 -14.88 -8.27 7.35
CA MET A 127 -15.54 -9.07 6.32
C MET A 127 -14.90 -10.43 6.10
N VAL A 128 -15.68 -11.34 5.54
CA VAL A 128 -15.23 -12.62 4.98
C VAL A 128 -15.23 -12.52 3.46
N GLY A 129 -14.13 -12.94 2.84
CA GLY A 129 -13.98 -12.98 1.38
C GLY A 129 -13.83 -14.41 0.88
N ILE A 130 -14.79 -14.88 0.10
CA ILE A 130 -14.81 -16.23 -0.49
C ILE A 130 -14.41 -16.12 -1.96
N HIS A 131 -13.51 -16.99 -2.39
CA HIS A 131 -13.20 -17.17 -3.81
C HIS A 131 -12.72 -18.58 -4.12
N GLY A 132 -12.65 -18.91 -5.41
CA GLY A 132 -12.15 -20.16 -5.93
C GLY A 132 -10.65 -20.37 -5.77
N ALA A 133 -10.22 -21.62 -5.90
CA ALA A 133 -8.80 -21.95 -5.94
C ALA A 133 -8.13 -21.38 -7.20
N HIS A 134 -6.85 -21.02 -7.08
CA HIS A 134 -6.00 -20.60 -8.19
C HIS A 134 -4.58 -21.16 -8.00
N SER A 135 -3.83 -21.22 -9.09
CA SER A 135 -2.42 -21.60 -9.10
C SER A 135 -1.58 -20.56 -8.34
N LYS A 136 -0.71 -21.02 -7.44
CA LYS A 136 0.18 -20.14 -6.67
C LYS A 136 1.09 -19.32 -7.58
N ASP A 137 1.57 -19.92 -8.66
CA ASP A 137 2.59 -19.34 -9.54
C ASP A 137 1.97 -18.51 -10.65
N THR A 138 0.99 -19.08 -11.37
CA THR A 138 0.39 -18.45 -12.55
C THR A 138 -0.81 -17.56 -12.22
N LYS A 139 -1.35 -17.64 -10.99
CA LYS A 139 -2.59 -16.96 -10.55
C LYS A 139 -3.84 -17.30 -11.34
N THR A 140 -3.75 -18.27 -12.24
CA THR A 140 -4.87 -18.78 -13.02
C THR A 140 -5.79 -19.61 -12.15
N VAL A 141 -7.09 -19.52 -12.39
CA VAL A 141 -8.12 -20.30 -11.69
C VAL A 141 -7.85 -21.80 -11.80
N ASN A 142 -8.08 -22.53 -10.71
CA ASN A 142 -7.87 -23.97 -10.60
C ASN A 142 -9.17 -24.68 -10.17
N PRO A 143 -10.05 -25.05 -11.12
CA PRO A 143 -11.31 -25.70 -10.81
C PRO A 143 -11.18 -27.06 -10.10
N ALA A 144 -10.06 -27.77 -10.31
CA ALA A 144 -9.87 -29.11 -9.73
C ALA A 144 -9.84 -29.11 -8.20
N ALA A 145 -9.46 -27.99 -7.58
CA ALA A 145 -9.38 -27.85 -6.13
C ALA A 145 -10.64 -27.23 -5.49
N MET A 146 -11.64 -26.81 -6.28
CA MET A 146 -12.87 -26.19 -5.80
C MET A 146 -13.88 -27.16 -5.16
N PRO A 147 -14.01 -28.44 -5.57
CA PRO A 147 -14.98 -29.35 -4.95
C PRO A 147 -14.82 -29.52 -3.44
N GLN A 148 -13.57 -29.59 -2.93
CA GLN A 148 -13.31 -29.67 -1.49
C GLN A 148 -13.72 -28.38 -0.75
N MET A 149 -13.55 -27.21 -1.38
CA MET A 149 -13.98 -25.94 -0.81
C MET A 149 -15.50 -25.84 -0.79
N TYR A 150 -16.14 -26.21 -1.89
CA TYR A 150 -17.60 -26.25 -2.01
C TYR A 150 -18.22 -27.18 -0.97
N ALA A 151 -17.65 -28.36 -0.76
CA ALA A 151 -18.10 -29.31 0.26
C ALA A 151 -18.00 -28.72 1.67
N LEU A 152 -16.88 -28.05 1.99
CA LEU A 152 -16.71 -27.37 3.28
C LEU A 152 -17.79 -26.29 3.51
N TYR A 153 -17.98 -25.39 2.54
CA TYR A 153 -19.00 -24.33 2.66
C TYR A 153 -20.40 -24.91 2.77
N LYS A 154 -20.75 -25.90 1.94
CA LYS A 154 -22.05 -26.57 2.00
C LYS A 154 -22.30 -27.21 3.36
N GLN A 155 -21.32 -27.94 3.89
CA GLN A 155 -21.43 -28.56 5.20
C GLN A 155 -21.62 -27.52 6.30
N GLN A 156 -20.84 -26.44 6.28
CA GLN A 156 -20.83 -25.45 7.36
C GLN A 156 -22.00 -24.48 7.32
N MET A 157 -22.51 -24.15 6.13
CA MET A 157 -23.67 -23.27 5.97
C MET A 157 -25.01 -24.01 6.19
N GLY A 158 -25.04 -25.34 6.07
CA GLY A 158 -26.23 -26.15 6.34
C GLY A 158 -27.43 -25.73 5.49
N ASP A 159 -28.60 -25.62 6.11
CA ASP A 159 -29.85 -25.23 5.42
C ASP A 159 -29.83 -23.81 4.86
N LYS A 160 -28.87 -22.98 5.28
CA LYS A 160 -28.66 -21.62 4.76
C LYS A 160 -27.74 -21.58 3.54
N PHE A 161 -27.22 -22.73 3.11
CA PHE A 161 -26.35 -22.83 1.96
C PHE A 161 -27.06 -22.40 0.68
N ASP A 162 -26.57 -21.32 0.08
CA ASP A 162 -27.05 -20.83 -1.21
C ASP A 162 -26.11 -21.27 -2.33
N SER A 163 -26.53 -22.30 -3.06
CA SER A 163 -25.68 -22.90 -4.09
C SER A 163 -25.32 -21.93 -5.21
N GLN A 164 -26.21 -20.98 -5.56
CA GLN A 164 -25.95 -20.03 -6.63
C GLN A 164 -24.87 -19.03 -6.20
N VAL A 165 -24.99 -18.49 -4.99
CA VAL A 165 -24.02 -17.53 -4.43
C VAL A 165 -22.64 -18.16 -4.28
N ILE A 166 -22.58 -19.39 -3.74
CA ILE A 166 -21.29 -20.06 -3.52
C ILE A 166 -20.68 -20.59 -4.82
N GLN A 167 -21.48 -21.04 -5.79
CA GLN A 167 -20.95 -21.39 -7.12
C GLN A 167 -20.35 -20.16 -7.80
N GLN A 168 -21.04 -19.02 -7.77
CA GLN A 168 -20.50 -17.78 -8.31
C GLN A 168 -19.17 -17.41 -7.66
N ALA A 169 -19.10 -17.42 -6.33
CA ALA A 169 -17.87 -17.11 -5.61
C ALA A 169 -16.70 -18.03 -5.98
N LEU A 170 -16.95 -19.32 -6.16
CA LEU A 170 -15.90 -20.29 -6.43
C LEU A 170 -15.52 -20.39 -7.91
N TYR A 171 -16.49 -20.38 -8.82
CA TYR A 171 -16.28 -20.75 -10.22
C TYR A 171 -16.33 -19.59 -11.21
N ASP A 172 -17.00 -18.48 -10.87
CA ASP A 172 -17.13 -17.33 -11.80
C ASP A 172 -15.97 -16.32 -11.66
N ILE A 173 -14.99 -16.60 -10.79
CA ILE A 173 -13.78 -15.78 -10.70
C ILE A 173 -12.98 -15.91 -12.00
N GLN A 174 -12.39 -14.80 -12.46
CA GLN A 174 -11.55 -14.77 -13.65
C GLN A 174 -10.06 -14.75 -13.30
N GLU A 175 -9.73 -14.32 -12.07
CA GLU A 175 -8.38 -14.28 -11.54
C GLU A 175 -8.36 -14.44 -10.01
N ALA A 176 -7.16 -14.60 -9.44
CA ALA A 176 -6.91 -14.80 -8.01
C ALA A 176 -7.45 -13.71 -7.07
N TYR A 177 -7.88 -12.56 -7.60
CA TYR A 177 -8.36 -11.42 -6.82
C TYR A 177 -9.86 -11.14 -7.00
N GLY A 178 -10.58 -12.02 -7.70
CA GLY A 178 -12.04 -12.04 -7.66
C GLY A 178 -12.54 -12.55 -6.31
N PHE A 179 -13.59 -11.95 -5.75
CA PHE A 179 -14.15 -12.36 -4.45
C PHE A 179 -15.63 -12.07 -4.35
N LEU A 180 -16.36 -12.99 -3.70
CA LEU A 180 -17.58 -12.69 -2.97
C LEU A 180 -17.19 -12.11 -1.61
N ARG A 181 -17.64 -10.90 -1.31
CA ARG A 181 -17.35 -10.19 -0.06
C ARG A 181 -18.60 -10.05 0.78
N ILE A 182 -18.46 -10.39 2.06
CA ILE A 182 -19.56 -10.51 3.01
C ILE A 182 -19.16 -9.78 4.29
N ARG A 183 -19.78 -8.64 4.56
CA ARG A 183 -19.42 -7.74 5.66
C ARG A 183 -20.09 -8.11 6.98
N GLU A 184 -19.53 -7.54 8.04
CA GLU A 184 -20.12 -7.53 9.37
C GLU A 184 -21.55 -6.99 9.39
N ILE A 185 -22.38 -7.51 10.30
CA ILE A 185 -23.82 -7.29 10.31
C ILE A 185 -24.23 -6.15 11.25
N GLN A 186 -24.01 -6.30 12.56
CA GLN A 186 -24.62 -5.48 13.61
C GLN A 186 -24.26 -4.00 13.54
N ARG A 187 -23.03 -3.67 13.17
CA ARG A 187 -22.48 -2.30 13.18
C ARG A 187 -22.42 -1.67 11.78
N ASN A 188 -22.89 -2.36 10.74
CA ASN A 188 -23.08 -1.82 9.40
C ASN A 188 -24.56 -1.49 9.12
N GLN A 189 -24.78 -0.63 8.14
CA GLN A 189 -26.12 -0.36 7.60
C GLN A 189 -26.52 -1.45 6.60
N ASP A 190 -27.81 -1.63 6.36
CA ASP A 190 -28.35 -2.61 5.41
C ASP A 190 -27.69 -2.56 4.04
N LYS A 191 -27.57 -1.36 3.48
CA LYS A 191 -26.91 -1.13 2.18
C LYS A 191 -25.44 -1.55 2.16
N ASP A 192 -24.77 -1.51 3.31
CA ASP A 192 -23.34 -1.75 3.44
C ASP A 192 -23.03 -3.23 3.74
N ARG A 193 -24.02 -4.02 4.18
CA ARG A 193 -23.88 -5.45 4.48
C ARG A 193 -24.34 -6.40 3.36
N THR A 194 -25.00 -5.89 2.31
CA THR A 194 -25.36 -6.68 1.11
C THR A 194 -24.11 -7.32 0.49
N PRO A 195 -24.04 -8.65 0.36
CA PRO A 195 -22.92 -9.32 -0.27
C PRO A 195 -22.76 -8.92 -1.73
N TRP A 196 -21.51 -8.81 -2.19
CA TRP A 196 -21.20 -8.50 -3.58
C TRP A 196 -20.06 -9.35 -4.10
N PHE A 197 -20.15 -9.72 -5.38
CA PHE A 197 -19.15 -10.50 -6.07
C PHE A 197 -18.54 -9.71 -7.23
N CYS A 198 -17.21 -9.63 -7.21
CA CYS A 198 -16.43 -9.07 -8.29
C CYS A 198 -15.57 -10.19 -8.90
N PRO A 199 -15.63 -10.45 -10.23
CA PRO A 199 -14.88 -11.53 -10.87
C PRO A 199 -13.36 -11.30 -10.91
N THR A 200 -12.91 -10.05 -10.75
CA THR A 200 -11.49 -9.66 -10.71
C THR A 200 -11.23 -8.65 -9.59
N GLY A 201 -9.96 -8.42 -9.26
CA GLY A 201 -9.55 -7.35 -8.34
C GLY A 201 -9.69 -5.95 -8.95
N GLN A 202 -9.88 -5.86 -10.27
CA GLN A 202 -9.96 -4.61 -11.02
C GLN A 202 -11.38 -4.23 -11.41
N THR A 203 -12.36 -5.13 -11.23
CA THR A 203 -13.76 -4.86 -11.56
C THR A 203 -14.26 -3.67 -10.73
N PRO A 204 -14.73 -2.59 -11.37
CA PRO A 204 -15.35 -1.48 -10.65
C PRO A 204 -16.49 -1.97 -9.76
N ILE A 205 -16.62 -1.45 -8.54
CA ILE A 205 -17.67 -1.87 -7.60
C ILE A 205 -19.07 -1.74 -8.21
N SER A 206 -19.29 -0.75 -9.07
CA SER A 206 -20.55 -0.53 -9.79
C SER A 206 -20.91 -1.66 -10.77
N GLU A 207 -19.93 -2.46 -11.19
CA GLU A 207 -20.08 -3.57 -12.12
C GLU A 207 -20.10 -4.93 -11.41
N CYS A 208 -19.89 -4.96 -10.09
CA CYS A 208 -19.96 -6.19 -9.31
C CYS A 208 -21.42 -6.63 -9.12
N SER A 209 -21.67 -7.95 -9.16
CA SER A 209 -22.99 -8.49 -8.83
C SER A 209 -23.26 -8.30 -7.34
N THR A 210 -24.52 -8.03 -6.99
CA THR A 210 -24.96 -7.90 -5.60
C THR A 210 -26.02 -8.95 -5.30
N HIS A 211 -26.16 -9.31 -4.02
CA HIS A 211 -27.15 -10.28 -3.56
C HIS A 211 -28.13 -9.64 -2.57
N PRO A 212 -29.11 -8.85 -3.04
CA PRO A 212 -30.11 -8.22 -2.20
C PRO A 212 -30.88 -9.24 -1.34
N GLY A 213 -31.22 -8.86 -0.11
CA GLY A 213 -31.90 -9.74 0.84
C GLY A 213 -31.02 -10.84 1.44
N LYS A 214 -29.71 -10.84 1.14
CA LYS A 214 -28.71 -11.70 1.76
C LYS A 214 -27.76 -10.85 2.62
N ASP A 215 -27.11 -11.52 3.56
CA ASP A 215 -26.07 -11.02 4.47
C ASP A 215 -25.28 -12.22 5.01
N ALA A 216 -24.34 -11.99 5.92
CA ALA A 216 -23.53 -13.08 6.46
C ALA A 216 -24.35 -14.12 7.26
N PHE A 217 -25.46 -13.73 7.91
CA PHE A 217 -26.24 -14.63 8.74
C PHE A 217 -27.22 -15.45 7.90
N THR A 218 -27.88 -14.84 6.93
CA THR A 218 -28.80 -15.49 5.99
C THR A 218 -28.08 -16.45 5.05
N LEU A 219 -26.79 -16.22 4.76
CA LEU A 219 -25.93 -17.14 4.01
C LEU A 219 -25.25 -18.21 4.88
N GLY A 220 -25.45 -18.21 6.20
CA GLY A 220 -24.82 -19.18 7.11
C GLY A 220 -23.30 -18.99 7.31
N VAL A 221 -22.75 -17.84 6.91
CA VAL A 221 -21.35 -17.48 7.13
C VAL A 221 -21.09 -17.26 8.62
N VAL A 222 -21.97 -16.52 9.29
CA VAL A 222 -22.01 -16.41 10.76
C VAL A 222 -23.19 -17.17 11.34
N THR A 223 -23.04 -17.64 12.57
CA THR A 223 -24.09 -18.35 13.33
C THR A 223 -24.87 -17.44 14.26
N GLN A 224 -24.47 -16.17 14.40
CA GLN A 224 -25.14 -15.15 15.21
C GLN A 224 -25.15 -13.79 14.50
N LEU A 225 -26.01 -12.87 14.94
CA LEU A 225 -26.10 -11.51 14.38
C LEU A 225 -25.17 -10.53 15.09
N GLU A 226 -24.92 -10.78 16.36
CA GLU A 226 -24.20 -9.93 17.28
C GLU A 226 -22.69 -9.99 17.01
N THR A 227 -22.07 -8.82 16.99
CA THR A 227 -20.61 -8.68 16.94
C THR A 227 -20.04 -8.80 18.33
N GLU A 228 -19.08 -9.71 18.48
CA GLU A 228 -18.32 -9.94 19.70
C GLU A 228 -17.44 -8.72 20.01
N THR A 229 -17.49 -8.24 21.24
CA THR A 229 -16.56 -7.19 21.67
C THR A 229 -15.18 -7.82 21.89
N LEU A 230 -14.18 -7.32 21.16
CA LEU A 230 -12.81 -7.80 21.24
C LEU A 230 -11.85 -6.67 21.59
N THR A 231 -10.90 -6.98 22.47
CA THR A 231 -9.64 -6.24 22.59
C THR A 231 -8.57 -7.03 21.85
N LEU A 232 -7.92 -6.40 20.86
CA LEU A 232 -6.84 -7.05 20.12
C LEU A 232 -5.53 -6.96 20.92
N PRO A 233 -4.68 -8.00 20.90
CA PRO A 233 -3.35 -7.92 21.46
C PRO A 233 -2.52 -6.85 20.74
N ASP A 234 -1.54 -6.27 21.43
CA ASP A 234 -0.70 -5.18 20.91
C ASP A 234 0.06 -5.54 19.61
N SER A 235 0.30 -6.83 19.37
CA SER A 235 0.90 -7.35 18.15
C SER A 235 -0.03 -7.26 16.93
N MET A 236 -1.35 -7.19 17.14
CA MET A 236 -2.38 -7.23 16.10
C MET A 236 -3.26 -5.98 16.03
N GLN A 237 -2.99 -4.98 16.88
CA GLN A 237 -3.59 -3.66 16.74
C GLN A 237 -3.02 -2.94 15.51
N ILE A 238 -3.86 -2.16 14.81
CA ILE A 238 -3.39 -1.27 13.75
C ILE A 238 -2.50 -0.21 14.40
N LYS A 239 -1.19 -0.30 14.16
CA LYS A 239 -0.24 0.74 14.54
C LYS A 239 -0.25 1.81 13.45
N PRO A 240 -0.78 3.00 13.71
CA PRO A 240 -0.84 4.02 12.69
C PRO A 240 0.59 4.47 12.37
N THR A 241 0.90 4.59 11.07
CA THR A 241 2.20 5.05 10.58
C THR A 241 2.01 6.24 9.65
N PHE A 242 3.03 7.08 9.55
CA PHE A 242 3.13 8.13 8.56
C PHE A 242 4.10 7.69 7.47
N PHE A 243 3.58 7.08 6.40
CA PHE A 243 4.36 6.61 5.25
C PHE A 243 5.59 5.75 5.64
N GLY A 244 5.37 4.78 6.54
CA GLY A 244 6.41 3.88 7.04
C GLY A 244 7.14 4.39 8.29
N ARG A 245 6.92 5.63 8.71
CA ARG A 245 7.40 6.14 10.01
C ARG A 245 6.39 5.80 11.11
N PRO A 246 6.79 5.13 12.20
CA PRO A 246 5.92 4.94 13.35
C PRO A 246 5.43 6.28 13.92
N LEU A 247 4.16 6.36 14.30
CA LEU A 247 3.65 7.53 15.02
C LEU A 247 4.02 7.44 16.51
N ALA A 248 4.34 8.58 17.11
CA ALA A 248 4.55 8.71 18.55
C ALA A 248 3.24 8.48 19.32
N ALA A 249 3.27 8.56 20.66
CA ALA A 249 2.05 8.51 21.45
C ALA A 249 1.04 9.59 21.01
N PRO A 250 -0.28 9.35 21.14
CA PRO A 250 -1.30 10.34 20.84
C PRO A 250 -1.07 11.65 21.62
N SER A 251 -1.36 12.77 20.99
CA SER A 251 -1.33 14.11 21.58
C SER A 251 -2.76 14.66 21.67
N HIS A 252 -3.14 15.17 22.85
CA HIS A 252 -4.43 15.85 23.05
C HIS A 252 -4.40 17.32 22.59
N ASP A 253 -3.27 17.81 22.10
CA ASP A 253 -3.02 19.22 21.77
C ASP A 253 -4.00 19.80 20.73
N LEU A 254 -4.45 18.98 19.76
CA LEU A 254 -5.43 19.45 18.76
C LEU A 254 -6.79 19.77 19.38
N GLN A 255 -7.22 19.07 20.42
CA GLN A 255 -8.48 19.37 21.10
C GLN A 255 -8.42 20.75 21.75
N GLU A 256 -7.28 21.09 22.35
CA GLU A 256 -7.05 22.38 23.02
C GLU A 256 -6.86 23.52 22.01
N ARG A 257 -6.18 23.25 20.89
CA ARG A 257 -5.83 24.27 19.87
C ARG A 257 -6.82 24.37 18.71
N ALA A 258 -7.87 23.56 18.68
CA ALA A 258 -8.86 23.51 17.59
C ALA A 258 -9.44 24.88 17.23
N ALA A 259 -9.77 25.70 18.23
CA ALA A 259 -10.33 27.04 18.00
C ALA A 259 -9.31 27.98 17.33
N ALA A 260 -8.07 28.02 17.84
CA ALA A 260 -6.97 28.80 17.27
C ALA A 260 -6.61 28.32 15.86
N PHE A 261 -6.67 27.01 15.63
CA PHE A 261 -6.46 26.43 14.31
C PHE A 261 -7.50 26.92 13.29
N ILE A 262 -8.79 26.84 13.62
CA ILE A 262 -9.85 27.36 12.74
C ILE A 262 -9.70 28.86 12.51
N GLN A 263 -9.32 29.63 13.54
CA GLN A 263 -9.07 31.07 13.40
C GLN A 263 -7.95 31.35 12.40
N ASN A 264 -6.81 30.65 12.50
CA ASN A 264 -5.67 30.83 11.61
C ASN A 264 -5.98 30.40 10.17
N MET A 265 -6.72 29.29 9.98
CA MET A 265 -7.06 28.81 8.64
C MET A 265 -8.12 29.64 7.92
N CYS A 266 -9.07 30.22 8.68
CA CYS A 266 -10.20 30.95 8.12
C CYS A 266 -10.04 32.47 8.13
N ALA A 267 -8.97 33.00 8.75
CA ALA A 267 -8.71 34.44 8.88
C ALA A 267 -9.98 35.21 9.32
N ASP A 268 -10.49 36.16 8.54
CA ASP A 268 -11.73 36.91 8.85
C ASP A 268 -12.99 36.38 8.15
N GLN A 269 -12.90 35.24 7.46
CA GLN A 269 -14.02 34.67 6.72
C GLN A 269 -15.02 33.98 7.66
N ARG A 270 -16.10 34.70 8.02
CA ARG A 270 -17.15 34.21 8.92
C ARG A 270 -17.73 32.85 8.51
N LEU A 271 -18.04 32.67 7.23
CA LEU A 271 -18.60 31.40 6.73
C LEU A 271 -17.61 30.23 6.87
N CYS A 272 -16.32 30.47 6.62
CA CYS A 272 -15.26 29.48 6.84
C CYS A 272 -15.16 29.14 8.33
N LYS A 273 -15.21 30.11 9.25
CA LYS A 273 -15.16 29.85 10.69
C LYS A 273 -16.32 28.96 11.14
N THR A 274 -17.54 29.23 10.69
CA THR A 274 -18.72 28.44 11.06
C THR A 274 -18.65 27.01 10.51
N ILE A 275 -18.32 26.86 9.22
CA ILE A 275 -18.20 25.53 8.59
C ILE A 275 -17.01 24.77 9.19
N GLY A 276 -15.85 25.41 9.30
CA GLY A 276 -14.63 24.87 9.87
C GLY A 276 -14.80 24.45 11.32
N GLY A 277 -15.50 25.25 12.14
CA GLY A 277 -15.84 24.88 13.52
C GLY A 277 -16.68 23.61 13.59
N ARG A 278 -17.71 23.48 12.74
CA ARG A 278 -18.53 22.25 12.66
C ARG A 278 -17.71 21.04 12.18
N VAL A 279 -16.87 21.23 11.17
CA VAL A 279 -15.97 20.19 10.67
C VAL A 279 -15.02 19.73 11.77
N MET A 280 -14.43 20.66 12.52
CA MET A 280 -13.51 20.34 13.60
C MET A 280 -14.23 19.63 14.75
N GLN A 281 -15.44 20.06 15.11
CA GLN A 281 -16.25 19.36 16.12
C GLN A 281 -16.51 17.91 15.72
N THR A 282 -16.93 17.66 14.47
CA THR A 282 -17.11 16.30 13.95
C THR A 282 -15.79 15.52 13.90
N TYR A 283 -14.68 16.17 13.53
CA TYR A 283 -13.36 15.57 13.49
C TYR A 283 -12.91 15.10 14.89
N LEU A 284 -13.05 15.96 15.90
CA LEU A 284 -12.68 15.65 17.28
C LEU A 284 -13.57 14.55 17.87
N ALA A 285 -14.87 14.52 17.52
CA ALA A 285 -15.81 13.50 17.98
C ALA A 285 -15.70 12.15 17.23
N SER A 286 -14.92 12.08 16.15
CA SER A 286 -14.80 10.86 15.36
C SER A 286 -13.74 9.91 15.95
N ASN A 287 -14.18 8.67 16.24
CA ASN A 287 -13.34 7.58 16.74
C ASN A 287 -12.81 6.66 15.62
N ALA A 288 -13.17 6.96 14.37
CA ALA A 288 -12.80 6.16 13.20
C ALA A 288 -11.85 6.95 12.30
N HIS A 289 -10.83 6.27 11.79
CA HIS A 289 -9.61 6.85 11.22
C HIS A 289 -9.81 8.17 10.47
N LYS A 290 -9.04 9.18 10.89
CA LYS A 290 -9.24 10.58 10.51
C LYS A 290 -7.90 11.26 10.20
N SER A 291 -7.90 12.28 9.35
CA SER A 291 -6.70 13.05 9.03
C SER A 291 -7.03 14.47 8.59
N LEU A 292 -6.09 15.39 8.79
CA LEU A 292 -6.15 16.79 8.39
C LEU A 292 -4.91 17.17 7.60
N ALA A 293 -5.12 17.96 6.56
CA ALA A 293 -4.08 18.59 5.76
C ALA A 293 -4.33 20.09 5.64
N VAL A 294 -3.24 20.86 5.57
CA VAL A 294 -3.27 22.32 5.37
C VAL A 294 -2.42 22.71 4.19
N GLY A 295 -2.75 23.81 3.54
CA GLY A 295 -1.97 24.32 2.43
C GLY A 295 -0.56 24.73 2.85
N TRP A 296 0.41 24.47 1.98
CA TRP A 296 1.79 24.88 2.14
C TRP A 296 2.02 26.18 1.38
N GLY A 297 2.35 27.25 2.10
CA GLY A 297 2.54 28.58 1.52
C GLY A 297 1.25 29.26 1.03
N LYS A 298 0.10 28.59 1.13
CA LYS A 298 -1.21 29.12 0.72
C LYS A 298 -2.31 28.64 1.66
N GLN A 299 -3.25 29.51 1.99
CA GLN A 299 -4.36 29.18 2.91
C GLN A 299 -5.31 28.10 2.35
N GLY A 300 -5.97 27.38 3.26
CA GLY A 300 -6.96 26.34 2.97
C GLY A 300 -6.55 24.97 3.51
N TYR A 301 -7.50 24.03 3.51
CA TYR A 301 -7.37 22.76 4.20
C TYR A 301 -8.10 21.61 3.49
N GLY A 302 -7.83 20.40 3.94
CA GLY A 302 -8.57 19.19 3.59
C GLY A 302 -8.65 18.27 4.81
N TYR A 303 -9.70 17.47 4.88
CA TYR A 303 -9.98 16.63 6.04
C TYR A 303 -10.67 15.34 5.63
N ARG A 304 -10.45 14.30 6.43
CA ARG A 304 -11.20 13.06 6.33
C ARG A 304 -11.45 12.50 7.73
N TYR A 305 -12.61 11.89 7.90
CA TYR A 305 -12.97 11.11 9.09
C TYR A 305 -13.72 9.85 8.65
N GLY A 306 -13.64 8.78 9.45
CA GLY A 306 -14.30 7.51 9.14
C GLY A 306 -13.74 6.78 7.92
N ALA A 307 -12.47 6.97 7.57
CA ALA A 307 -11.79 6.23 6.49
C ALA A 307 -11.35 4.83 6.93
N ASP A 308 -11.20 3.87 5.99
CA ASP A 308 -10.98 2.42 6.22
C ASP A 308 -9.84 2.15 7.19
N ASP A 309 -8.80 2.96 7.04
CA ASP A 309 -7.57 2.93 7.79
C ASP A 309 -6.99 4.37 7.85
N PRO A 310 -6.00 4.63 8.73
CA PRO A 310 -5.35 5.94 8.83
C PRO A 310 -4.67 6.41 7.54
N GLY A 311 -4.13 5.47 6.74
CA GLY A 311 -3.52 5.75 5.44
C GLY A 311 -4.52 6.32 4.44
N THR A 312 -5.66 5.66 4.28
CA THR A 312 -6.75 6.18 3.43
C THR A 312 -7.23 7.56 3.90
N ALA A 313 -7.30 7.79 5.22
CA ALA A 313 -7.65 9.10 5.76
C ALA A 313 -6.64 10.18 5.32
N MET A 314 -5.34 9.89 5.44
CA MET A 314 -4.27 10.79 5.02
C MET A 314 -4.36 11.16 3.54
N LEU A 315 -4.46 10.15 2.66
CA LEU A 315 -4.50 10.37 1.23
C LEU A 315 -5.71 11.22 0.82
N GLN A 316 -6.89 10.96 1.39
CA GLN A 316 -8.11 11.70 1.07
C GLN A 316 -8.08 13.15 1.62
N ALA A 317 -7.57 13.35 2.83
CA ALA A 317 -7.40 14.69 3.40
C ALA A 317 -6.42 15.53 2.56
N LEU A 318 -5.30 14.92 2.15
CA LEU A 318 -4.31 15.56 1.29
C LEU A 318 -4.91 15.89 -0.09
N TYR A 319 -5.61 14.94 -0.72
CA TYR A 319 -6.28 15.14 -2.02
C TYR A 319 -7.27 16.32 -1.98
N GLN A 320 -8.13 16.35 -0.95
CA GLN A 320 -9.11 17.43 -0.80
C GLN A 320 -8.43 18.79 -0.64
N CYS A 321 -7.32 18.84 0.11
CA CYS A 321 -6.55 20.07 0.29
C CYS A 321 -5.91 20.52 -1.03
N ASN A 322 -5.29 19.58 -1.77
CA ASN A 322 -4.58 19.87 -3.00
C ASN A 322 -5.49 20.40 -4.09
N HIS A 323 -6.65 19.78 -4.25
CA HIS A 323 -7.57 20.01 -5.36
C HIS A 323 -8.81 20.80 -4.95
N ALA A 324 -8.69 21.60 -3.90
CA ALA A 324 -9.74 22.52 -3.48
C ALA A 324 -10.12 23.44 -4.66
N ARG A 325 -11.42 23.48 -4.99
CA ARG A 325 -11.95 24.24 -6.13
C ARG A 325 -11.48 25.70 -6.06
N ASN A 326 -10.95 26.21 -7.16
CA ASN A 326 -10.38 27.57 -7.31
C ASN A 326 -9.19 27.89 -6.38
N ASN A 327 -8.68 26.92 -5.64
CA ASN A 327 -7.54 27.10 -4.76
C ASN A 327 -6.61 25.87 -4.76
N PRO A 328 -6.12 25.43 -5.94
CA PRO A 328 -5.13 24.37 -5.99
C PRO A 328 -3.84 24.81 -5.29
N LYS A 329 -3.22 23.90 -4.55
CA LYS A 329 -2.01 24.14 -3.75
C LYS A 329 -1.32 22.84 -3.34
N LEU A 330 -0.04 22.93 -3.04
CA LEU A 330 0.63 21.87 -2.28
C LEU A 330 0.15 21.94 -0.82
N CYS A 331 0.13 20.79 -0.16
CA CYS A 331 -0.39 20.67 1.20
C CYS A 331 0.52 19.83 2.08
N ARG A 332 0.38 19.96 3.40
CA ARG A 332 1.07 19.14 4.39
C ARG A 332 0.03 18.52 5.32
N LEU A 333 0.21 17.25 5.65
CA LEU A 333 -0.57 16.60 6.69
C LEU A 333 -0.16 17.17 8.04
N ILE A 334 -1.14 17.42 8.89
CA ILE A 334 -0.91 17.96 10.25
C ILE A 334 -1.31 16.97 11.32
N HIS A 335 -2.32 16.14 11.05
CA HIS A 335 -2.84 15.17 11.99
C HIS A 335 -3.26 13.87 11.31
N VAL A 336 -3.05 12.77 12.01
CA VAL A 336 -3.55 11.44 11.69
C VAL A 336 -4.09 10.84 12.98
N ASN A 337 -5.39 10.61 13.04
CA ASN A 337 -6.12 10.36 14.28
C ASN A 337 -5.76 11.44 15.31
N ASP A 338 -5.25 11.03 16.46
CA ASP A 338 -4.87 11.91 17.56
C ASP A 338 -3.33 12.11 17.60
N HIS A 339 -2.63 11.89 16.48
CA HIS A 339 -1.19 12.11 16.37
C HIS A 339 -0.86 13.34 15.51
N GLU A 340 0.02 14.20 16.00
CA GLU A 340 0.58 15.32 15.24
C GLU A 340 1.67 14.81 14.28
N VAL A 341 1.60 15.24 13.02
CA VAL A 341 2.54 14.80 11.96
C VAL A 341 3.17 15.95 11.17
N LEU A 342 2.77 17.21 11.44
CA LEU A 342 3.37 18.37 10.76
C LEU A 342 4.86 18.48 11.04
N THR A 343 5.27 18.14 12.27
CA THR A 343 6.66 18.14 12.73
C THR A 343 7.58 17.31 11.81
N PHE A 344 7.08 16.24 11.18
CA PHE A 344 7.88 15.45 10.25
C PHE A 344 8.26 16.20 8.98
N TYR A 345 7.40 17.11 8.50
CA TYR A 345 7.75 17.99 7.38
C TYR A 345 8.84 18.98 7.78
N ASP A 346 8.71 19.56 8.97
CA ASP A 346 9.68 20.53 9.47
C ASP A 346 11.03 19.86 9.74
N GLU A 347 11.06 18.69 10.36
CA GLU A 347 12.28 17.89 10.54
C GLU A 347 12.98 17.60 9.21
N VAL A 348 12.25 17.12 8.21
CA VAL A 348 12.80 16.87 6.87
C VAL A 348 13.38 18.16 6.30
N GLN A 349 12.63 19.28 6.36
CA GLN A 349 13.08 20.57 5.84
C GLN A 349 14.40 21.03 6.48
N HIS A 350 14.60 20.79 7.78
CA HIS A 350 15.85 21.11 8.48
C HIS A 350 17.00 20.15 8.13
N GLN A 351 16.72 18.89 7.80
CA GLN A 351 17.73 17.89 7.42
C GLN A 351 18.26 18.08 5.99
N VAL A 352 17.41 18.51 5.05
CA VAL A 352 17.76 18.56 3.61
C VAL A 352 19.08 19.28 3.32
N PRO A 353 19.38 20.48 3.87
CA PRO A 353 20.64 21.18 3.57
C PRO A 353 21.88 20.33 3.88
N THR A 354 21.91 19.67 5.04
CA THR A 354 23.03 18.81 5.45
C THR A 354 23.12 17.57 4.56
N LEU A 355 21.98 16.89 4.31
CA LEU A 355 21.97 15.70 3.44
C LEU A 355 22.47 16.01 2.01
N LEU A 356 22.22 17.22 1.52
CA LEU A 356 22.71 17.68 0.22
C LEU A 356 24.20 18.00 0.22
N GLN A 357 24.73 18.57 1.30
CA GLN A 357 26.17 18.79 1.48
C GLN A 357 26.95 17.47 1.53
N ASP A 358 26.37 16.45 2.16
CA ASP A 358 26.97 15.12 2.33
C ASP A 358 26.92 14.25 1.06
N LEU A 359 26.30 14.72 -0.02
CA LEU A 359 26.24 13.96 -1.27
C LEU A 359 27.65 13.66 -1.79
N LYS A 360 27.90 12.39 -2.10
CA LYS A 360 29.11 11.95 -2.80
C LYS A 360 28.72 11.59 -4.23
N VAL A 361 29.47 12.05 -5.22
CA VAL A 361 29.21 11.65 -6.61
C VAL A 361 29.64 10.19 -6.74
N PRO A 362 28.73 9.26 -7.13
CA PRO A 362 29.06 7.84 -7.24
C PRO A 362 30.10 7.57 -8.34
N SER A 363 30.73 6.39 -8.27
CA SER A 363 31.79 6.02 -9.21
C SER A 363 31.28 5.87 -10.66
N ALA A 364 32.18 6.05 -11.63
CA ALA A 364 31.86 5.82 -13.05
C ALA A 364 31.37 4.39 -13.34
N VAL A 365 31.78 3.40 -12.55
CA VAL A 365 31.33 2.01 -12.67
C VAL A 365 29.85 1.87 -12.35
N MET A 366 29.38 2.52 -11.29
CA MET A 366 27.96 2.50 -10.91
C MET A 366 27.09 3.21 -11.95
N ALA A 367 27.59 4.34 -12.46
CA ALA A 367 26.97 5.04 -13.60
C ALA A 367 26.81 4.10 -14.81
N GLN A 368 27.86 3.32 -15.11
CA GLN A 368 27.85 2.39 -16.23
C GLN A 368 26.85 1.26 -16.02
N GLN A 369 26.77 0.69 -14.82
CA GLN A 369 25.78 -0.33 -14.46
C GLN A 369 24.35 0.16 -14.72
N GLU A 370 24.00 1.38 -14.28
CA GLU A 370 22.68 1.97 -14.54
C GLU A 370 22.40 2.14 -16.04
N ARG A 371 23.39 2.57 -16.82
CA ARG A 371 23.25 2.76 -18.27
C ARG A 371 23.08 1.44 -19.02
N ASP A 372 23.75 0.39 -18.53
CA ASP A 372 23.74 -0.93 -19.14
C ASP A 372 22.44 -1.71 -18.87
N GLU A 373 21.71 -1.36 -17.80
CA GLU A 373 20.40 -1.95 -17.47
C GLU A 373 19.51 -2.12 -18.71
N PRO A 374 18.81 -3.27 -18.84
CA PRO A 374 17.93 -3.52 -19.98
C PRO A 374 16.81 -2.48 -20.01
N GLY A 375 16.31 -2.17 -21.20
CA GLY A 375 15.21 -1.22 -21.36
C GLY A 375 14.19 -1.70 -22.37
N ALA A 376 12.94 -1.27 -22.19
CA ALA A 376 11.90 -1.45 -23.18
C ALA A 376 12.07 -0.51 -24.38
N HIS A 377 11.20 -0.66 -25.38
CA HIS A 377 11.09 0.26 -26.50
C HIS A 377 10.68 1.67 -26.03
N THR A 378 11.19 2.69 -26.70
CA THR A 378 10.79 4.08 -26.47
C THR A 378 9.31 4.28 -26.82
N PRO A 379 8.47 4.74 -25.88
CA PRO A 379 7.04 4.90 -26.08
C PRO A 379 6.74 6.18 -26.86
N ASN A 380 5.67 6.14 -27.65
CA ASN A 380 5.05 7.32 -28.27
C ASN A 380 3.75 7.76 -27.55
N ARG A 381 3.33 7.01 -26.52
CA ARG A 381 2.12 7.27 -25.71
C ARG A 381 2.35 6.88 -24.26
N LEU A 382 1.54 7.44 -23.37
CA LEU A 382 1.57 7.08 -21.95
C LEU A 382 1.21 5.60 -21.76
N ARG A 383 1.84 4.95 -20.78
CA ARG A 383 1.52 3.56 -20.41
C ARG A 383 0.35 3.55 -19.43
N THR A 384 -0.75 2.90 -19.80
CA THR A 384 -2.01 2.86 -19.02
C THR A 384 -2.17 1.59 -18.19
N THR A 385 -1.49 0.50 -18.56
CA THR A 385 -1.55 -0.82 -17.89
C THR A 385 -0.17 -1.35 -17.56
N HIS A 386 -0.08 -2.24 -16.56
CA HIS A 386 1.17 -2.85 -16.09
C HIS A 386 2.27 -1.81 -15.82
N LEU A 387 2.07 -0.90 -14.86
CA LEU A 387 3.00 0.21 -14.58
C LEU A 387 4.34 -0.22 -13.95
N THR A 388 4.58 -1.52 -13.86
CA THR A 388 5.84 -2.15 -13.45
C THR A 388 6.45 -2.93 -14.62
N GLY A 389 7.77 -2.90 -14.73
CA GLY A 389 8.58 -3.56 -15.74
C GLY A 389 9.55 -2.59 -16.41
N MET A 390 10.61 -3.12 -17.04
CA MET A 390 11.71 -2.30 -17.57
C MET A 390 11.22 -1.10 -18.37
N THR A 391 11.63 0.09 -17.94
CA THR A 391 11.35 1.34 -18.64
C THR A 391 12.31 1.53 -19.81
N PRO A 392 12.04 2.43 -20.76
CA PRO A 392 12.89 2.66 -21.92
C PRO A 392 14.31 3.10 -21.55
N LYS A 393 15.29 2.88 -22.42
CA LYS A 393 16.65 3.41 -22.19
C LYS A 393 16.74 4.93 -22.39
N ALA A 394 15.86 5.50 -23.21
CA ALA A 394 15.80 6.93 -23.53
C ALA A 394 14.35 7.34 -23.82
N LEU A 395 14.06 8.64 -23.74
CA LEU A 395 12.78 9.25 -24.07
C LEU A 395 13.02 10.40 -25.04
N GLU A 396 12.14 10.57 -26.02
CA GLU A 396 12.28 11.64 -27.01
C GLU A 396 12.09 13.02 -26.35
N GLY A 397 13.04 13.93 -26.56
CA GLY A 397 13.01 15.29 -26.01
C GLY A 397 13.05 15.38 -24.47
N ILE A 398 13.41 14.29 -23.77
CA ILE A 398 13.56 14.25 -22.31
C ILE A 398 14.95 13.71 -21.98
N ARG A 399 15.71 14.45 -21.17
CA ARG A 399 17.07 14.06 -20.79
C ARG A 399 17.03 12.96 -19.73
N ARG A 400 17.60 11.79 -20.01
CA ARG A 400 17.84 10.78 -18.97
C ARG A 400 18.96 11.26 -18.04
N MET A 401 18.81 10.99 -16.75
CA MET A 401 19.86 11.14 -15.73
C MET A 401 20.18 9.78 -15.11
N ASP A 402 21.46 9.54 -14.82
CA ASP A 402 21.92 8.50 -13.90
C ASP A 402 22.25 9.11 -12.52
N THR A 403 22.68 8.28 -11.56
CA THR A 403 22.90 8.76 -10.19
C THR A 403 24.02 9.82 -10.11
N PRO A 404 25.18 9.69 -10.78
CA PRO A 404 26.17 10.75 -10.86
C PRO A 404 25.64 12.06 -11.43
N ASP A 405 24.87 12.02 -12.53
CA ASP A 405 24.27 13.23 -13.10
C ASP A 405 23.39 13.95 -12.06
N LEU A 406 22.52 13.21 -11.36
CA LEU A 406 21.58 13.80 -10.41
C LEU A 406 22.28 14.32 -9.16
N THR A 407 23.25 13.58 -8.62
CA THR A 407 24.04 14.06 -7.47
C THR A 407 24.82 15.32 -7.79
N TRP A 408 25.38 15.43 -9.00
CA TRP A 408 26.05 16.64 -9.45
C TRP A 408 25.06 17.81 -9.59
N ALA A 409 23.89 17.57 -10.19
CA ALA A 409 22.86 18.61 -10.38
C ALA A 409 22.31 19.14 -9.05
N LEU A 410 22.12 18.25 -8.05
CA LEU A 410 21.60 18.62 -6.73
C LEU A 410 22.56 19.47 -5.90
N LYS A 411 23.86 19.47 -6.24
CA LYS A 411 24.88 20.31 -5.62
C LYS A 411 24.95 21.73 -6.19
N GLN A 412 24.34 21.98 -7.34
CA GLN A 412 24.37 23.30 -7.96
C GLN A 412 23.41 24.26 -7.27
N SER A 413 23.70 25.56 -7.36
CA SER A 413 22.82 26.61 -6.83
C SER A 413 21.47 26.68 -7.55
N ASP A 414 21.46 26.35 -8.85
CA ASP A 414 20.31 26.29 -9.75
C ASP A 414 19.80 24.86 -9.94
N ARG A 415 19.89 24.03 -8.89
CA ARG A 415 19.47 22.62 -8.91
C ARG A 415 18.03 22.46 -9.43
N PRO A 416 17.73 21.33 -10.10
CA PRO A 416 16.39 21.07 -10.59
C PRO A 416 15.37 20.91 -9.47
N VAL A 417 14.10 21.19 -9.79
CA VAL A 417 12.98 20.72 -8.97
C VAL A 417 12.85 19.21 -9.17
N VAL A 418 13.00 18.46 -8.08
CA VAL A 418 12.91 16.98 -8.12
C VAL A 418 11.53 16.55 -7.67
N ILE A 419 10.83 15.80 -8.52
CA ILE A 419 9.49 15.28 -8.26
C ILE A 419 9.55 13.75 -8.13
N ASP A 420 9.26 13.26 -6.93
CA ASP A 420 9.01 11.84 -6.66
C ASP A 420 7.55 11.52 -6.95
N VAL A 421 7.29 10.62 -7.91
CA VAL A 421 5.91 10.17 -8.21
C VAL A 421 5.52 8.84 -7.59
N GLY A 422 6.40 8.26 -6.76
CA GLY A 422 6.16 7.04 -6.01
C GLY A 422 5.19 7.22 -4.83
N ALA A 423 4.69 6.09 -4.32
CA ALA A 423 3.77 6.03 -3.18
C ALA A 423 4.42 5.49 -1.90
N ALA A 424 5.64 4.95 -1.98
CA ALA A 424 6.31 4.24 -0.89
C ALA A 424 7.83 4.38 -0.97
N GLY A 425 8.51 4.02 0.12
CA GLY A 425 9.97 4.11 0.24
C GLY A 425 10.46 5.52 0.61
N PRO A 426 11.76 5.65 0.89
CA PRO A 426 12.37 6.92 1.27
C PRO A 426 12.48 7.89 0.07
N MET A 427 12.81 9.14 0.35
CA MET A 427 12.91 10.21 -0.64
C MET A 427 14.34 10.73 -0.81
N ILE A 428 14.66 11.15 -2.03
CA ILE A 428 15.90 11.87 -2.35
C ILE A 428 15.83 13.26 -1.67
N PRO A 429 16.91 13.74 -1.03
CA PRO A 429 16.91 15.01 -0.33
C PRO A 429 16.43 16.19 -1.18
N GLY A 430 15.42 16.90 -0.67
CA GLY A 430 14.84 18.07 -1.33
C GLY A 430 13.80 17.76 -2.42
N ALA A 431 13.47 16.49 -2.65
CA ALA A 431 12.39 16.13 -3.57
C ALA A 431 11.01 16.49 -3.01
N LEU A 432 10.09 16.86 -3.91
CA LEU A 432 8.67 16.98 -3.62
C LEU A 432 7.96 15.69 -4.03
N ASN A 433 7.15 15.12 -3.14
CA ASN A 433 6.41 13.89 -3.48
C ASN A 433 4.98 14.17 -3.93
N PHE A 434 4.71 13.79 -5.18
CA PHE A 434 3.40 13.74 -5.83
C PHE A 434 2.96 12.28 -5.92
N ILE A 435 2.29 11.78 -4.88
CA ILE A 435 1.83 10.40 -4.83
C ILE A 435 0.98 10.09 -6.08
N HIS A 436 1.35 9.01 -6.77
CA HIS A 436 0.72 8.56 -8.01
C HIS A 436 0.77 9.58 -9.15
N GLY A 437 1.77 10.47 -9.16
CA GLY A 437 1.90 11.55 -10.14
C GLY A 437 2.02 11.12 -11.60
N GLY A 438 2.26 9.82 -11.84
CA GLY A 438 2.45 9.24 -13.16
C GLY A 438 1.34 8.31 -13.67
N LEU A 439 0.17 8.29 -13.03
CA LEU A 439 -0.94 7.47 -13.54
C LEU A 439 -1.39 7.95 -14.92
N ALA A 440 -1.92 7.02 -15.71
CA ALA A 440 -2.52 7.28 -17.01
C ALA A 440 -3.70 6.35 -17.23
N PHE A 441 -4.68 6.81 -18.01
CA PHE A 441 -5.94 6.12 -18.20
C PHE A 441 -6.27 6.03 -19.70
N GLU A 442 -6.87 4.91 -20.11
CA GLU A 442 -7.35 4.73 -21.49
C GLU A 442 -8.58 5.60 -21.76
N ASP A 443 -9.43 5.81 -20.75
CA ASP A 443 -10.53 6.75 -20.81
C ASP A 443 -10.00 8.19 -20.89
N GLU A 444 -10.22 8.83 -22.04
CA GLU A 444 -9.70 10.16 -22.34
C GLU A 444 -10.19 11.23 -21.37
N LYS A 445 -11.45 11.14 -20.89
CA LYS A 445 -12.01 12.12 -19.96
C LYS A 445 -11.35 12.02 -18.59
N LYS A 446 -11.15 10.79 -18.12
CA LYS A 446 -10.44 10.49 -16.88
C LYS A 446 -8.98 10.93 -16.97
N ASP A 447 -8.32 10.66 -18.10
CA ASP A 447 -6.94 11.07 -18.33
C ASP A 447 -6.78 12.59 -18.41
N ALA A 448 -7.67 13.28 -19.12
CA ALA A 448 -7.68 14.75 -19.20
C ALA A 448 -7.90 15.39 -17.82
N ALA A 449 -8.80 14.84 -17.01
CA ALA A 449 -9.01 15.30 -15.64
C ALA A 449 -7.76 15.09 -14.77
N PHE A 450 -7.06 13.97 -14.93
CA PHE A 450 -5.79 13.71 -14.25
C PHE A 450 -4.69 14.67 -14.72
N GLU A 451 -4.55 14.89 -16.03
CA GLU A 451 -3.57 15.82 -16.60
C GLU A 451 -3.78 17.24 -16.07
N ALA A 452 -5.02 17.70 -15.94
CA ALA A 452 -5.33 19.00 -15.37
C ALA A 452 -4.83 19.13 -13.92
N ARG A 453 -5.03 18.10 -13.09
CA ARG A 453 -4.50 18.06 -11.71
C ARG A 453 -2.98 18.00 -11.68
N PHE A 454 -2.37 17.19 -12.54
CA PHE A 454 -0.91 17.11 -12.69
C PHE A 454 -0.32 18.47 -13.07
N ARG A 455 -0.89 19.12 -14.08
CA ARG A 455 -0.48 20.46 -14.53
C ARG A 455 -0.55 21.47 -13.40
N GLN A 456 -1.65 21.52 -12.66
CA GLN A 456 -1.80 22.43 -11.53
C GLN A 456 -0.71 22.22 -10.46
N MET A 457 -0.51 20.97 -10.01
CA MET A 457 0.50 20.68 -8.98
C MET A 457 1.92 20.96 -9.46
N LEU A 458 2.23 20.63 -10.72
CA LEU A 458 3.55 20.91 -11.28
C LEU A 458 3.80 22.41 -11.44
N GLN A 459 2.82 23.20 -11.87
CA GLN A 459 2.93 24.66 -11.94
C GLN A 459 3.14 25.31 -10.57
N ILE A 460 2.62 24.71 -9.50
CA ILE A 460 2.87 25.21 -8.13
C ILE A 460 4.28 24.84 -7.66
N ALA A 461 4.76 23.62 -7.97
CA ALA A 461 6.09 23.16 -7.59
C ALA A 461 7.22 23.78 -8.44
N ALA A 462 6.95 24.01 -9.71
CA ALA A 462 7.88 24.53 -10.70
C ALA A 462 7.18 25.60 -11.57
N PRO A 463 7.05 26.85 -11.09
CA PRO A 463 6.25 27.88 -11.76
C PRO A 463 6.79 28.31 -13.13
N ASP A 464 8.10 28.26 -13.32
CA ASP A 464 8.74 28.56 -14.60
C ASP A 464 8.83 27.29 -15.47
N PRO A 465 8.16 27.21 -16.65
CA PRO A 465 8.27 26.05 -17.54
C PRO A 465 9.67 25.86 -18.16
N HIS A 466 10.56 26.84 -17.99
CA HIS A 466 11.95 26.76 -18.42
C HIS A 466 12.91 26.30 -17.33
N GLN A 467 12.49 26.21 -16.08
CA GLN A 467 13.38 25.73 -15.03
C GLN A 467 13.58 24.21 -15.13
N PRO A 468 14.76 23.67 -14.77
CA PRO A 468 15.03 22.24 -14.78
C PRO A 468 14.09 21.46 -13.83
N VAL A 469 13.42 20.42 -14.34
CA VAL A 469 12.58 19.50 -13.53
C VAL A 469 12.99 18.05 -13.76
N VAL A 470 13.23 17.31 -12.68
CA VAL A 470 13.58 15.88 -12.71
C VAL A 470 12.43 15.06 -12.14
N PHE A 471 11.99 14.03 -12.87
CA PHE A 471 11.03 13.04 -12.36
C PHE A 471 11.73 11.73 -12.00
N TYR A 472 11.34 11.11 -10.88
CA TYR A 472 11.80 9.78 -10.50
C TYR A 472 10.70 8.98 -9.77
N CYS A 473 10.92 7.67 -9.63
CA CYS A 473 10.03 6.74 -8.91
C CYS A 473 10.88 5.68 -8.18
N ALA A 474 10.32 4.51 -7.87
CA ALA A 474 10.98 3.45 -7.11
C ALA A 474 12.25 2.90 -7.79
N SER A 475 12.21 2.62 -9.10
CA SER A 475 13.31 2.00 -9.83
C SER A 475 13.21 2.20 -11.35
N ALA A 476 14.19 1.65 -12.08
CA ALA A 476 14.18 1.48 -13.53
C ALA A 476 12.99 0.69 -14.10
N GLU A 477 12.20 0.05 -13.25
CA GLU A 477 10.98 -0.67 -13.64
C GLU A 477 9.70 0.13 -13.39
N CYS A 478 9.78 1.36 -12.87
CA CYS A 478 8.59 2.16 -12.55
C CYS A 478 8.19 3.11 -13.69
N TRP A 479 7.08 2.80 -14.37
CA TRP A 479 6.55 3.60 -15.47
C TRP A 479 5.86 4.90 -15.05
N LEU A 480 5.55 5.09 -13.76
CA LEU A 480 4.98 6.35 -13.28
C LEU A 480 5.90 7.54 -13.60
N SER A 481 7.22 7.39 -13.42
CA SER A 481 8.17 8.46 -13.68
C SER A 481 8.30 8.81 -15.18
N VAL A 482 8.20 7.79 -16.04
CA VAL A 482 8.16 7.96 -17.50
C VAL A 482 6.93 8.77 -17.91
N ASN A 483 5.75 8.35 -17.45
CA ASN A 483 4.50 9.03 -17.75
C ASN A 483 4.49 10.47 -17.25
N ALA A 484 5.01 10.73 -16.04
CA ALA A 484 5.08 12.07 -15.48
C ALA A 484 5.99 12.99 -16.30
N ALA A 485 7.17 12.51 -16.74
CA ALA A 485 8.07 13.26 -17.59
C ALA A 485 7.45 13.58 -18.96
N MET A 486 6.79 12.60 -19.59
CA MET A 486 6.07 12.80 -20.86
C MET A 486 4.90 13.78 -20.71
N ARG A 487 4.17 13.73 -19.59
CA ARG A 487 3.10 14.70 -19.30
C ARG A 487 3.66 16.11 -19.13
N ALA A 488 4.77 16.29 -18.43
CA ALA A 488 5.43 17.58 -18.27
C ALA A 488 5.81 18.19 -19.63
N GLN A 489 6.31 17.36 -20.55
CA GLN A 489 6.66 17.76 -21.91
C GLN A 489 5.42 18.22 -22.68
N LYS A 490 4.35 17.42 -22.63
CA LYS A 490 3.08 17.73 -23.29
C LYS A 490 2.47 19.06 -22.81
N ILE A 491 2.64 19.41 -21.54
CA ILE A 491 2.10 20.66 -20.97
C ILE A 491 3.06 21.85 -21.06
N GLY A 492 4.20 21.71 -21.77
CA GLY A 492 5.05 22.82 -22.18
C GLY A 492 6.33 23.05 -21.36
N TYR A 493 6.69 22.15 -20.44
CA TYR A 493 8.01 22.24 -19.78
C TYR A 493 9.11 21.88 -20.78
N THR A 494 10.22 22.63 -20.74
CA THR A 494 11.27 22.54 -21.77
C THR A 494 12.56 21.90 -21.27
N GLN A 495 12.85 21.98 -19.97
CA GLN A 495 14.03 21.38 -19.35
C GLN A 495 13.66 20.17 -18.50
N ILE A 496 13.24 19.09 -19.17
CA ILE A 496 12.73 17.89 -18.50
C ILE A 496 13.83 16.83 -18.43
N MET A 497 14.03 16.33 -17.22
CA MET A 497 14.91 15.23 -16.93
C MET A 497 14.14 14.07 -16.29
N TRP A 498 14.66 12.87 -16.50
CA TRP A 498 14.12 11.65 -15.93
C TRP A 498 15.23 10.82 -15.32
N TYR A 499 15.19 10.68 -14.00
CA TYR A 499 16.12 9.83 -13.27
C TYR A 499 15.57 8.41 -13.23
N ARG A 500 16.00 7.61 -14.20
CA ARG A 500 15.47 6.27 -14.47
C ARG A 500 15.71 5.29 -13.33
N GLY A 501 16.90 5.31 -12.73
CA GLY A 501 17.31 4.37 -11.68
C GLY A 501 16.46 4.47 -10.41
N GLY A 502 15.82 5.62 -10.19
CA GLY A 502 14.88 5.83 -9.09
C GLY A 502 15.53 5.71 -7.70
N ALA A 503 14.69 5.59 -6.67
CA ALA A 503 15.14 5.45 -5.29
C ALA A 503 16.04 4.21 -5.08
N ALA A 504 15.83 3.14 -5.85
CA ALA A 504 16.63 1.92 -5.77
C ALA A 504 18.11 2.17 -6.12
N ALA A 505 18.40 2.80 -7.26
CA ALA A 505 19.77 3.12 -7.66
C ALA A 505 20.44 4.12 -6.70
N TRP A 506 19.65 5.09 -6.20
CA TRP A 506 20.11 6.06 -5.20
C TRP A 506 20.55 5.38 -3.89
N LEU A 507 19.72 4.46 -3.36
CA LEU A 507 20.02 3.68 -2.17
C LEU A 507 21.19 2.71 -2.37
N GLN A 508 21.23 2.03 -3.52
CA GLN A 508 22.34 1.15 -3.88
C GLN A 508 23.66 1.94 -3.93
N SER A 509 23.59 3.23 -4.24
CA SER A 509 24.74 4.12 -4.24
C SER A 509 25.17 4.62 -2.86
N GLY A 510 24.51 4.17 -1.79
CA GLY A 510 24.83 4.55 -0.42
C GLY A 510 24.57 6.04 -0.13
N LEU A 511 23.69 6.66 -0.92
CA LEU A 511 23.40 8.09 -0.79
C LEU A 511 22.35 8.36 0.30
N PRO A 512 22.44 9.51 0.98
CA PRO A 512 21.49 9.86 2.04
C PRO A 512 20.07 9.99 1.50
N THR A 513 19.09 9.62 2.34
CA THR A 513 17.66 9.80 2.07
C THR A 513 16.97 10.33 3.31
N HIS A 514 15.73 10.79 3.16
CA HIS A 514 14.85 11.10 4.29
C HIS A 514 13.51 10.38 4.19
N HIS A 515 12.77 10.37 5.30
CA HIS A 515 11.42 9.81 5.33
C HIS A 515 10.47 10.57 4.40
N ARG A 516 9.47 9.85 3.88
CA ARG A 516 8.52 10.39 2.93
C ARG A 516 7.60 11.41 3.58
N VAL A 517 7.48 12.59 2.95
CA VAL A 517 6.60 13.69 3.34
C VAL A 517 5.82 14.17 2.10
N PRO A 518 4.64 13.59 1.80
CA PRO A 518 3.93 13.90 0.57
C PRO A 518 3.35 15.30 0.61
N VAL A 519 3.43 15.99 -0.53
CA VAL A 519 2.88 17.34 -0.68
C VAL A 519 1.72 17.41 -1.67
N ALA A 520 1.56 16.36 -2.49
CA ALA A 520 0.41 16.17 -3.35
C ALA A 520 0.04 14.69 -3.55
N ILE A 521 -1.23 14.44 -3.87
CA ILE A 521 -1.73 13.18 -4.44
C ILE A 521 -2.62 13.48 -5.65
N LEU A 522 -2.50 12.69 -6.73
CA LEU A 522 -3.17 13.02 -8.00
C LEU A 522 -4.37 12.12 -8.41
N ASN A 523 -4.66 11.04 -7.67
CA ASN A 523 -5.74 10.10 -7.99
C ASN A 523 -6.66 9.84 -6.81
#